data_AF-A0A1C7GVJ6-F1
#
_entry.id   AF-A0A1C7GVJ6-F1
#
_cell.length_a   1.000
_cell.length_b   1.000
_cell.length_c   1.000
_cell.angle_alpha   90.00
_cell.angle_beta   90.00
_cell.angle_gamma   90.00
#
_symmetry.space_group_name_H-M   'P 1'
#
loop_
_entity.id
_entity.type
_entity.pdbx_description
1 polymer ?
#
loop_
_entity_poly.entity_id
_entity_poly.type
_entity_poly.pdbx_seq_one_letter_code
_entity_poly.pdbx_strand_id
1 'polypeptide(L)'
;MLKELKARITRIYNWTKEQAQAEQPQDSGSLVARLYEAQAEVNRNKARYRSGKIKALQENAKLLAFLQGNGITSMEQLYEKVSDMNDAYYDLRGKIVKAERRLAVLDERLEMWAQYEKYKPIRQKLDKVKPGKREKYQQEHRAELADFDTAADFLKRLKESGEAITPKAWRAEVAKLTAQKDFDYQKMRDMRDEIKAVENLRKAADRLAHEGQHQQKETER
;
A
#
# COMPACT_ATOMS: atom_id res chain seq x y z
N MET A 1 -1.38 5.58 -5.45
CA MET A 1 -0.85 5.51 -4.07
C MET A 1 0.40 4.63 -3.98
N LEU A 2 0.35 3.31 -4.24
CA LEU A 2 1.53 2.41 -4.12
C LEU A 2 2.74 2.80 -4.99
N LYS A 3 2.52 3.16 -6.26
CA LYS A 3 3.60 3.60 -7.17
C LYS A 3 4.32 4.86 -6.68
N GLU A 4 3.56 5.82 -6.14
CA GLU A 4 4.10 7.04 -5.55
C GLU A 4 4.94 6.70 -4.31
N LEU A 5 4.41 5.85 -3.42
CA LEU A 5 5.10 5.41 -2.21
C LEU A 5 6.43 4.71 -2.53
N LYS A 6 6.45 3.84 -3.54
CA LYS A 6 7.67 3.22 -4.08
C LYS A 6 8.73 4.25 -4.45
N ALA A 7 8.36 5.25 -5.25
CA ALA A 7 9.31 6.23 -5.74
C ALA A 7 9.87 7.09 -4.60
N ARG A 8 9.04 7.41 -3.60
CA ARG A 8 9.43 8.17 -2.42
C ARG A 8 10.40 7.40 -1.53
N ILE A 9 10.07 6.15 -1.18
CA ILE A 9 10.91 5.34 -0.29
C ILE A 9 12.27 5.04 -0.91
N THR A 10 12.32 4.70 -2.20
CA THR A 10 13.59 4.49 -2.92
C THR A 10 14.45 5.75 -2.95
N ARG A 11 13.84 6.92 -3.13
CA ARG A 11 14.59 8.19 -3.14
C ARG A 11 15.19 8.51 -1.77
N ILE A 12 14.43 8.30 -0.70
CA ILE A 12 14.94 8.52 0.66
C ILE A 12 16.02 7.50 0.99
N TYR A 13 15.81 6.23 0.65
CA TYR A 13 16.80 5.16 0.84
C TYR A 13 18.16 5.51 0.24
N ASN A 14 18.19 5.89 -1.04
CA ASN A 14 19.44 6.29 -1.71
C ASN A 14 20.09 7.50 -1.03
N TRP A 15 19.28 8.52 -0.72
CA TRP A 15 19.79 9.71 -0.04
C TRP A 15 20.36 9.38 1.34
N THR A 16 19.65 8.61 2.17
CA THR A 16 20.15 8.24 3.51
C THR A 16 21.42 7.40 3.43
N LYS A 17 21.53 6.54 2.40
CA LYS A 17 22.73 5.74 2.15
C LYS A 17 23.93 6.62 1.82
N GLU A 18 23.76 7.57 0.91
CA GLU A 18 24.82 8.52 0.53
C GLU A 18 25.29 9.35 1.75
N GLN A 19 24.35 9.84 2.56
CA GLN A 19 24.69 10.62 3.75
C GLN A 19 25.33 9.78 4.88
N ALA A 20 25.01 8.49 4.99
CA ALA A 20 25.65 7.59 5.94
C ALA A 20 27.09 7.23 5.52
N GLN A 21 27.37 7.22 4.22
CA GLN A 21 28.71 6.90 3.67
C GLN A 21 29.65 8.11 3.57
N ALA A 22 29.14 9.33 3.69
CA ALA A 22 29.96 10.54 3.67
C ALA A 22 30.80 10.66 4.95
N GLU A 23 32.13 10.74 4.81
CA GLU A 23 33.07 10.97 5.92
C GLU A 23 32.73 12.28 6.66
N GLN A 24 32.48 12.21 7.97
CA GLN A 24 32.14 13.38 8.77
C GLN A 24 33.39 13.98 9.44
N PRO A 25 33.59 15.31 9.41
CA PRO A 25 34.63 15.96 10.19
C PRO A 25 34.35 15.81 11.69
N GLN A 26 35.38 15.40 12.45
CA GLN A 26 35.31 14.97 13.86
C GLN A 26 34.77 16.01 14.86
N ASP A 27 34.63 17.28 14.46
CA ASP A 27 34.41 18.41 15.39
C ASP A 27 33.05 19.11 15.24
N SER A 28 32.15 18.54 14.42
CA SER A 28 30.78 19.05 14.25
C SER A 28 29.81 17.94 14.64
N GLY A 29 28.86 18.20 15.53
CA GLY A 29 27.89 17.20 16.02
C GLY A 29 27.20 16.39 14.89
N SER A 30 26.54 15.29 15.26
CA SER A 30 26.00 14.32 14.29
C SER A 30 25.30 15.03 13.12
N LEU A 31 25.59 14.64 11.88
CA LEU A 31 24.98 15.25 10.69
C LEU A 31 23.44 15.37 10.83
N VAL A 32 22.80 14.41 11.49
CA VAL A 32 21.37 14.46 11.83
C VAL A 32 21.00 15.65 12.71
N ALA A 33 21.82 15.99 13.72
CA ALA A 33 21.61 17.17 14.56
C ALA A 33 21.72 18.47 13.75
N ARG A 34 22.72 18.59 12.87
CA ARG A 34 22.86 19.75 11.97
C ARG A 34 21.68 19.87 11.00
N LEU A 35 21.22 18.76 10.44
CA LEU A 35 20.05 18.73 9.56
C LEU A 35 18.75 19.05 10.31
N TYR A 36 18.66 18.67 11.59
CA TYR A 36 17.56 19.04 12.47
C TYR A 36 17.54 20.55 12.75
N GLU A 37 18.70 21.14 13.08
CA GLU A 37 18.84 22.59 13.28
C GLU A 37 18.46 23.35 12.00
N ALA A 38 18.90 22.87 10.85
CA ALA A 38 18.55 23.44 9.56
C ALA A 38 17.06 23.38 9.24
N GLN A 39 16.43 22.23 9.54
CA GLN A 39 14.98 22.08 9.39
C GLN A 39 14.25 23.04 10.34
N ALA A 40 14.75 23.25 11.57
CA ALA A 40 14.20 24.24 12.49
C ALA A 40 14.33 25.67 11.94
N GLU A 41 15.44 26.01 11.31
CA GLU A 41 15.68 27.33 10.71
C GLU A 41 14.79 27.59 9.48
N VAL A 42 14.66 26.61 8.58
CA VAL A 42 13.69 26.64 7.46
C VAL A 42 12.28 26.90 7.98
N ASN A 43 11.94 26.30 9.12
CA ASN A 43 10.63 26.43 9.74
C ASN A 43 10.43 27.78 10.44
N ARG A 44 11.47 28.39 11.00
CA ARG A 44 11.44 29.81 11.46
C ARG A 44 11.19 30.75 10.28
N ASN A 45 11.86 30.54 9.16
CA ASN A 45 11.68 31.37 7.95
C ASN A 45 10.27 31.25 7.34
N LYS A 46 9.67 30.05 7.34
CA LYS A 46 8.27 29.82 6.93
C LYS A 46 7.24 30.43 7.90
N ALA A 47 7.64 30.83 9.12
CA ALA A 47 6.73 31.32 10.15
C ALA A 47 6.23 32.75 9.91
N ARG A 48 6.60 33.42 8.80
CA ARG A 48 6.11 34.76 8.42
C ARG A 48 4.57 34.88 8.35
N TYR A 49 3.85 33.77 8.18
CA TYR A 49 2.38 33.72 8.19
C TYR A 49 1.85 32.70 9.22
N ARG A 50 0.70 32.98 9.86
CA ARG A 50 0.11 32.12 10.92
C ARG A 50 -0.08 30.67 10.47
N SER A 51 -0.58 30.45 9.25
CA SER A 51 -0.77 29.10 8.68
C SER A 51 0.54 28.38 8.39
N GLY A 52 1.57 29.11 7.94
CA GLY A 52 2.93 28.59 7.72
C GLY A 52 3.58 28.17 9.03
N LYS A 53 3.45 28.99 10.09
CA LYS A 53 3.94 28.67 11.43
C LYS A 53 3.33 27.39 12.00
N ILE A 54 2.00 27.22 11.90
CA ILE A 54 1.32 26.01 12.38
C ILE A 54 1.82 24.76 11.64
N LYS A 55 1.89 24.81 10.30
CA LYS A 55 2.39 23.68 9.49
C LYS A 55 3.84 23.32 9.83
N ALA A 56 4.70 24.34 9.95
CA ALA A 56 6.10 24.15 10.30
C ALA A 56 6.29 23.47 11.67
N LEU A 57 5.53 23.90 12.67
CA LEU A 57 5.53 23.26 13.99
C LEU A 57 5.05 21.80 13.93
N GLN A 58 3.99 21.53 13.16
CA GLN A 58 3.49 20.16 12.97
C GLN A 58 4.51 19.26 12.25
N GLU A 59 5.20 19.78 11.23
CA GLU A 59 6.25 19.03 10.50
C GLU A 59 7.43 18.70 11.43
N ASN A 60 7.86 19.64 12.28
CA ASN A 60 8.91 19.40 13.28
C ASN A 60 8.48 18.38 14.32
N ALA A 61 7.26 18.48 14.85
CA ALA A 61 6.74 17.53 15.84
C ALA A 61 6.69 16.10 15.27
N LYS A 62 6.28 15.94 14.00
CA LYS A 62 6.26 14.63 13.33
C LYS A 62 7.64 14.04 13.13
N LEU A 63 8.62 14.87 12.72
CA LEU A 63 10.00 14.43 12.57
C LEU A 63 10.61 14.02 13.92
N LEU A 64 10.40 14.81 14.97
CA LEU A 64 10.86 14.49 16.32
C LEU A 64 10.24 13.18 16.82
N ALA A 65 8.93 13.01 16.68
CA ALA A 65 8.24 11.78 17.05
C ALA A 65 8.77 10.57 16.27
N PHE A 66 9.08 10.73 14.97
CA PHE A 66 9.69 9.68 14.16
C PHE A 66 11.09 9.30 14.67
N LEU A 67 11.96 10.27 14.91
CA LEU A 67 13.33 10.01 15.37
C LEU A 67 13.35 9.40 16.78
N GLN A 68 12.62 10.01 17.73
CA GLN A 68 12.56 9.53 19.12
C GLN A 68 11.86 8.17 19.22
N GLY A 69 10.74 7.99 18.53
CA GLY A 69 9.98 6.74 18.53
C GLY A 69 10.74 5.55 17.93
N ASN A 70 11.76 5.81 17.11
CA ASN A 70 12.63 4.79 16.52
C ASN A 70 14.06 4.81 17.09
N GLY A 71 14.36 5.61 18.12
CA GLY A 71 15.69 5.67 18.74
C GLY A 71 16.81 6.17 17.82
N ILE A 72 16.48 6.99 16.82
CA ILE A 72 17.44 7.44 15.78
C ILE A 72 18.21 8.64 16.29
N THR A 73 19.53 8.49 16.39
CA THR A 73 20.48 9.53 16.84
C THR A 73 21.60 9.81 15.82
N SER A 74 21.80 8.91 14.84
CA SER A 74 22.81 9.01 13.80
C SER A 74 22.25 8.83 12.39
N MET A 75 23.03 9.21 11.37
CA MET A 75 22.64 9.06 9.98
C MET A 75 22.63 7.58 9.55
N GLU A 76 23.52 6.78 10.14
CA GLU A 76 23.56 5.32 9.96
C GLU A 76 22.28 4.66 10.48
N GLN A 77 21.84 5.00 11.69
CA GLN A 77 20.57 4.51 12.24
C GLN A 77 19.36 4.96 11.42
N LEU A 78 19.40 6.18 10.86
CA LEU A 78 18.36 6.66 9.95
C LEU A 78 18.35 5.85 8.64
N TYR A 79 19.52 5.51 8.10
CA TYR A 79 19.65 4.66 6.93
C TYR A 79 19.13 3.25 7.18
N GLU A 80 19.52 2.61 8.28
CA GLU A 80 19.03 1.29 8.68
C GLU A 80 17.50 1.29 8.78
N LYS A 81 16.91 2.27 9.48
CA LYS A 81 15.46 2.38 9.58
C LYS A 81 14.78 2.52 8.21
N VAL A 82 15.32 3.35 7.33
CA VAL A 82 14.76 3.55 5.98
C VAL A 82 14.95 2.29 5.12
N SER A 83 16.04 1.55 5.30
CA SER A 83 16.26 0.25 4.66
C SER A 83 15.19 -0.76 5.10
N ASP A 84 14.97 -0.89 6.41
CA ASP A 84 13.93 -1.77 6.96
C ASP A 84 12.53 -1.40 6.43
N MET A 85 12.23 -0.10 6.35
CA MET A 85 10.98 0.37 5.76
C MET A 85 10.88 0.02 4.27
N ASN A 86 11.99 0.10 3.52
CA ASN A 86 12.03 -0.25 2.10
C ASN A 86 11.75 -1.73 1.88
N ASP A 87 12.32 -2.60 2.71
CA ASP A 87 12.05 -4.04 2.64
C ASP A 87 10.61 -4.36 3.06
N ALA A 88 10.14 -3.77 4.16
CA ALA A 88 8.76 -3.88 4.62
C ALA A 88 7.75 -3.41 3.55
N TYR A 89 8.07 -2.38 2.76
CA TYR A 89 7.25 -1.93 1.65
C TYR A 89 7.06 -3.03 0.60
N TYR A 90 8.15 -3.70 0.19
CA TYR A 90 8.08 -4.74 -0.83
C TYR A 90 7.34 -5.98 -0.31
N ASP A 91 7.54 -6.34 0.95
CA ASP A 91 6.83 -7.42 1.61
C ASP A 91 5.32 -7.15 1.70
N LEU A 92 4.93 -5.96 2.17
CA LEU A 92 3.51 -5.56 2.25
C LEU A 92 2.86 -5.54 0.87
N ARG A 93 3.56 -4.99 -0.13
CA ARG A 93 3.07 -5.00 -1.51
C ARG A 93 2.88 -6.43 -2.02
N GLY A 94 3.82 -7.33 -1.73
CA GLY A 94 3.71 -8.75 -2.09
C GLY A 94 2.49 -9.41 -1.45
N LYS A 95 2.27 -9.18 -0.16
CA LYS A 95 1.10 -9.68 0.60
C LYS A 95 -0.21 -9.18 0.03
N ILE A 96 -0.32 -7.87 -0.22
CA ILE A 96 -1.51 -7.25 -0.81
C ILE A 96 -1.83 -7.85 -2.19
N VAL A 97 -0.84 -7.90 -3.10
CA VAL A 97 -1.07 -8.43 -4.45
C VAL A 97 -1.45 -9.91 -4.41
N LYS A 98 -0.85 -10.70 -3.51
CA LYS A 98 -1.22 -12.12 -3.33
C LYS A 98 -2.65 -12.26 -2.80
N ALA A 99 -3.05 -11.44 -1.83
CA ALA A 99 -4.41 -11.42 -1.29
C ALA A 99 -5.42 -11.00 -2.36
N GLU A 100 -5.14 -9.95 -3.13
CA GLU A 100 -6.00 -9.48 -4.23
C GLU A 100 -6.21 -10.55 -5.31
N ARG A 101 -5.14 -11.26 -5.70
CA ARG A 101 -5.25 -12.38 -6.64
C ARG A 101 -6.12 -13.51 -6.10
N ARG A 102 -5.97 -13.86 -4.81
CA ARG A 102 -6.77 -14.92 -4.19
C ARG A 102 -8.23 -14.49 -4.04
N LEU A 103 -8.49 -13.23 -3.69
CA LEU A 103 -9.83 -12.67 -3.63
C LEU A 103 -10.53 -12.75 -4.99
N ALA A 104 -9.87 -12.35 -6.09
CA ALA A 104 -10.45 -12.44 -7.43
C ALA A 104 -10.87 -13.86 -7.81
N VAL A 105 -10.05 -14.87 -7.47
CA VAL A 105 -10.39 -16.29 -7.68
C VAL A 105 -11.58 -16.73 -6.82
N LEU A 106 -11.66 -16.27 -5.58
CA LEU A 106 -12.77 -16.59 -4.68
C LEU A 106 -14.07 -15.91 -5.10
N ASP A 107 -13.99 -14.68 -5.58
CA ASP A 107 -15.15 -13.91 -6.07
C ASP A 107 -15.78 -14.60 -7.28
N GLU A 108 -14.97 -15.02 -8.27
CA GLU A 108 -15.45 -15.80 -9.42
C GLU A 108 -16.16 -17.08 -8.99
N ARG A 109 -15.57 -17.83 -8.03
CA ARG A 109 -16.16 -19.07 -7.51
C ARG A 109 -17.48 -18.82 -6.79
N LEU A 110 -17.56 -17.75 -6.00
CA LEU A 110 -18.77 -17.39 -5.27
C LEU A 110 -19.86 -16.91 -6.22
N GLU A 111 -19.51 -16.19 -7.28
CA GLU A 111 -20.43 -15.77 -8.33
C GLU A 111 -21.00 -16.98 -9.09
N MET A 112 -20.15 -17.89 -9.56
CA MET A 112 -20.58 -19.12 -10.22
C MET A 112 -21.46 -19.98 -9.30
N TRP A 113 -21.12 -20.09 -8.02
CA TRP A 113 -21.95 -20.79 -7.05
C TRP A 113 -23.32 -20.11 -6.86
N ALA A 114 -23.36 -18.78 -6.77
CA ALA A 114 -24.59 -18.02 -6.62
C ALA A 114 -25.50 -18.17 -7.85
N GLN A 115 -24.95 -18.14 -9.06
CA GLN A 115 -25.67 -18.40 -10.30
C GLN A 115 -26.24 -19.81 -10.34
N TYR A 116 -25.42 -20.81 -9.97
CA TYR A 116 -25.84 -22.19 -9.88
C TYR A 116 -27.03 -22.35 -8.91
N GLU A 117 -26.94 -21.84 -7.68
CA GLU A 117 -28.04 -21.92 -6.71
C GLU A 117 -29.30 -21.18 -7.17
N LYS A 118 -29.14 -20.00 -7.78
CA LYS A 118 -30.25 -19.18 -8.26
C LYS A 118 -31.07 -19.87 -9.35
N TYR A 119 -30.41 -20.52 -10.31
CA TYR A 119 -31.06 -21.09 -11.48
C TYR A 119 -31.32 -22.60 -11.40
N LYS A 120 -30.75 -23.29 -10.39
CA LYS A 120 -31.04 -24.70 -10.10
C LYS A 120 -32.54 -25.03 -10.08
N PRO A 121 -33.44 -24.23 -9.47
CA PRO A 121 -34.87 -24.53 -9.48
C PRO A 121 -35.50 -24.48 -10.88
N ILE A 122 -35.02 -23.58 -11.75
CA ILE A 122 -35.49 -23.46 -13.15
C ILE A 122 -35.05 -24.70 -13.93
N ARG A 123 -33.78 -25.11 -13.79
CA ARG A 123 -33.28 -26.33 -14.41
C ARG A 123 -34.01 -27.58 -13.94
N GLN A 124 -34.31 -27.68 -12.65
CA GLN A 124 -35.06 -28.81 -12.08
C GLN A 124 -36.53 -28.83 -12.52
N LYS A 125 -37.15 -27.66 -12.73
CA LYS A 125 -38.51 -27.56 -13.26
C LYS A 125 -38.57 -28.02 -14.71
N LEU A 126 -37.56 -27.71 -15.53
CA LEU A 126 -37.47 -28.17 -16.92
C LEU A 126 -37.63 -29.70 -17.04
N ASP A 127 -37.04 -30.47 -16.12
CA ASP A 127 -37.12 -31.93 -16.14
C ASP A 127 -38.50 -32.46 -15.72
N LYS A 128 -39.33 -31.62 -15.08
CA LYS A 128 -40.69 -31.95 -14.62
C LYS A 128 -41.77 -31.43 -15.58
N VAL A 129 -41.42 -30.62 -16.58
CA VAL A 129 -42.38 -30.10 -17.57
C VAL A 129 -42.79 -31.21 -18.53
N LYS A 130 -44.10 -31.29 -18.85
CA LYS A 130 -44.63 -32.25 -19.82
C LYS A 130 -43.93 -32.09 -21.18
N PRO A 131 -43.65 -33.18 -21.93
CA PRO A 131 -42.92 -33.12 -23.20
C PRO A 131 -43.42 -32.04 -24.17
N GLY A 132 -44.75 -31.94 -24.38
CA GLY A 132 -45.35 -30.95 -25.28
C GLY A 132 -45.27 -29.49 -24.84
N LYS A 133 -44.79 -29.19 -23.62
CA LYS A 133 -44.57 -27.81 -23.12
C LYS A 133 -43.10 -27.50 -22.85
N ARG A 134 -42.20 -28.48 -23.05
CA ARG A 134 -40.79 -28.37 -22.69
C ARG A 134 -40.06 -27.34 -23.53
N GLU A 135 -40.32 -27.31 -24.83
CA GLU A 135 -39.69 -26.36 -25.76
C GLU A 135 -40.07 -24.90 -25.45
N LYS A 136 -41.35 -24.64 -25.15
CA LYS A 136 -41.80 -23.31 -24.72
C LYS A 136 -41.11 -22.87 -23.42
N TYR A 137 -41.00 -23.77 -22.44
CA TYR A 137 -40.30 -23.48 -21.18
C TYR A 137 -38.80 -23.19 -21.39
N GLN A 138 -38.15 -23.91 -22.30
CA GLN A 138 -36.75 -23.66 -22.66
C GLN A 138 -36.57 -22.30 -23.35
N GLN A 139 -37.49 -21.90 -24.22
CA GLN A 139 -37.44 -20.59 -24.86
C GLN A 139 -37.66 -19.46 -23.84
N GLU A 140 -38.63 -19.61 -22.93
CA GLU A 140 -38.92 -18.63 -21.88
C GLU A 140 -37.78 -18.46 -20.88
N HIS A 141 -37.05 -19.53 -20.56
CA HIS A 141 -35.95 -19.51 -19.59
C HIS A 141 -34.57 -19.73 -20.23
N ARG A 142 -34.43 -19.37 -21.50
CA ARG A 142 -33.22 -19.69 -22.29
C ARG A 142 -31.96 -19.12 -21.63
N ALA A 143 -32.02 -17.87 -21.17
CA ALA A 143 -30.88 -17.19 -20.56
C ALA A 143 -30.51 -17.83 -19.22
N GLU A 144 -31.49 -18.09 -18.36
CA GLU A 144 -31.27 -18.67 -17.03
C GLU A 144 -30.76 -20.12 -17.10
N LEU A 145 -31.22 -20.88 -18.10
CA LEU A 145 -30.70 -22.23 -18.36
C LEU A 145 -29.25 -22.17 -18.86
N ALA A 146 -28.92 -21.22 -19.75
CA ALA A 146 -27.55 -21.03 -20.22
C ALA A 146 -26.59 -20.59 -19.10
N ASP A 147 -27.02 -19.67 -18.24
CA ASP A 147 -26.26 -19.25 -17.05
C ASP A 147 -26.06 -20.44 -16.09
N PHE A 148 -27.10 -21.25 -15.86
CA PHE A 148 -27.01 -22.46 -15.03
C PHE A 148 -26.00 -23.45 -15.59
N ASP A 149 -26.08 -23.76 -16.89
CA ASP A 149 -25.22 -24.75 -17.53
C ASP A 149 -23.76 -24.27 -17.49
N THR A 150 -23.51 -22.97 -17.71
CA THR A 150 -22.18 -22.36 -17.57
C THR A 150 -21.63 -22.52 -16.15
N ALA A 151 -22.43 -22.18 -15.13
CA ALA A 151 -22.03 -22.31 -13.74
C ALA A 151 -21.84 -23.79 -13.32
N ALA A 152 -22.68 -24.69 -13.82
CA ALA A 152 -22.57 -26.13 -13.57
C ALA A 152 -21.29 -26.72 -14.17
N ASP A 153 -20.94 -26.34 -15.40
CA ASP A 153 -19.70 -26.76 -16.06
C ASP A 153 -18.46 -26.20 -15.34
N PHE A 154 -18.50 -24.95 -14.89
CA PHE A 154 -17.43 -24.37 -14.08
C PHE A 154 -17.20 -25.17 -12.79
N LEU A 155 -18.27 -25.41 -12.02
CA LEU A 155 -18.20 -26.16 -10.77
C LEU A 155 -17.76 -27.61 -10.99
N LYS A 156 -18.17 -28.23 -12.10
CA LYS A 156 -17.72 -29.56 -12.49
C LYS A 156 -16.21 -29.59 -12.74
N ARG A 157 -15.69 -28.66 -13.55
CA ARG A 157 -14.24 -28.53 -13.81
C ARG A 157 -13.44 -28.27 -12.54
N LEU A 158 -13.97 -27.45 -11.63
CA LEU A 158 -13.35 -27.18 -10.34
C LEU A 158 -13.25 -28.45 -9.47
N LYS A 159 -14.28 -29.30 -9.52
CA LYS A 159 -14.26 -30.60 -8.83
C LYS A 159 -13.28 -31.58 -9.48
N GLU A 160 -13.20 -31.58 -10.81
CA GLU A 160 -12.26 -32.42 -11.59
C GLU A 160 -10.79 -32.03 -11.34
N SER A 161 -10.50 -30.76 -11.06
CA SER A 161 -9.17 -30.30 -10.64
C SER A 161 -8.82 -30.65 -9.18
N GLY A 162 -9.70 -31.38 -8.48
CA GLY A 162 -9.50 -31.78 -7.08
C GLY A 162 -9.88 -30.71 -6.06
N GLU A 163 -10.50 -29.61 -6.49
CA GLU A 163 -10.90 -28.55 -5.57
C GLU A 163 -12.32 -28.76 -5.02
N ALA A 164 -12.47 -28.61 -3.70
CA ALA A 164 -13.75 -28.79 -3.03
C ALA A 164 -14.66 -27.56 -3.18
N ILE A 165 -15.89 -27.78 -3.65
CA ILE A 165 -16.94 -26.74 -3.70
C ILE A 165 -17.42 -26.47 -2.28
N THR A 166 -16.88 -25.42 -1.66
CA THR A 166 -17.10 -25.10 -0.24
C THR A 166 -17.47 -23.62 -0.07
N PRO A 167 -18.68 -23.19 -0.50
CA PRO A 167 -19.06 -21.78 -0.53
C PRO A 167 -18.96 -21.09 0.83
N LYS A 168 -19.28 -21.80 1.92
CA LYS A 168 -19.13 -21.29 3.29
C LYS A 168 -17.66 -21.01 3.64
N ALA A 169 -16.74 -21.90 3.24
CA ALA A 169 -15.31 -21.72 3.47
C ALA A 169 -14.75 -20.60 2.59
N TRP A 170 -15.18 -20.52 1.31
CA TRP A 170 -14.80 -19.43 0.43
C TRP A 170 -15.21 -18.06 0.97
N ARG A 171 -16.45 -17.91 1.47
CA ARG A 171 -16.90 -16.66 2.11
C ARG A 171 -16.08 -16.31 3.36
N ALA A 172 -15.76 -17.30 4.20
CA ALA A 172 -14.92 -17.09 5.37
C ALA A 172 -13.49 -16.66 4.99
N GLU A 173 -12.93 -17.25 3.93
CA GLU A 173 -11.62 -16.88 3.39
C GLU A 173 -11.64 -15.45 2.81
N VAL A 174 -12.68 -15.08 2.05
CA VAL A 174 -12.87 -13.71 1.54
C VAL A 174 -12.91 -12.70 2.67
N ALA A 175 -13.68 -12.95 3.72
CA ALA A 175 -13.77 -12.06 4.87
C ALA A 175 -12.39 -11.88 5.54
N LYS A 176 -11.67 -12.97 5.77
CA LYS A 176 -10.32 -12.95 6.35
C LYS A 176 -9.33 -12.19 5.47
N LEU A 177 -9.30 -12.49 4.17
CA LEU A 177 -8.37 -11.85 3.23
C LEU A 177 -8.67 -10.37 3.04
N THR A 178 -9.95 -9.98 3.06
CA THR A 178 -10.36 -8.57 3.00
C THR A 178 -9.86 -7.80 4.22
N ALA A 179 -10.12 -8.33 5.43
CA ALA A 179 -9.62 -7.72 6.66
C ALA A 179 -8.09 -7.61 6.69
N GLN A 180 -7.38 -8.67 6.27
CA GLN A 180 -5.92 -8.67 6.19
C GLN A 180 -5.41 -7.63 5.18
N LYS A 181 -6.01 -7.56 3.99
CA LYS A 181 -5.65 -6.60 2.95
C LYS A 181 -5.85 -5.16 3.42
N ASP A 182 -6.96 -4.87 4.09
CA ASP A 182 -7.27 -3.54 4.61
C ASP A 182 -6.26 -3.13 5.70
N PHE A 183 -5.91 -4.07 6.59
CA PHE A 183 -4.85 -3.86 7.58
C PHE A 183 -3.48 -3.61 6.93
N ASP A 184 -3.11 -4.38 5.90
CA ASP A 184 -1.86 -4.17 5.17
C ASP A 184 -1.85 -2.82 4.44
N TYR A 185 -2.99 -2.38 3.86
CA TYR A 185 -3.13 -1.05 3.30
C TYR A 185 -3.01 0.06 4.35
N GLN A 186 -3.48 -0.17 5.58
CA GLN A 186 -3.31 0.79 6.68
C GLN A 186 -1.82 0.96 7.02
N LYS A 187 -1.07 -0.15 7.15
CA LYS A 187 0.39 -0.09 7.35
C LYS A 187 1.11 0.70 6.25
N MET A 188 0.67 0.57 5.00
CA MET A 188 1.22 1.34 3.88
C MET A 188 0.93 2.84 4.00
N ARG A 189 -0.20 3.24 4.60
CA ARG A 189 -0.53 4.64 4.88
C ARG A 189 0.32 5.18 6.02
N ASP A 190 0.51 4.41 7.07
CA ASP A 190 1.33 4.81 8.23
C ASP A 190 2.79 5.01 7.79
N MET A 191 3.34 4.05 7.03
CA MET A 191 4.67 4.16 6.41
C MET A 191 4.82 5.40 5.53
N ARG A 192 3.77 5.77 4.78
CA ARG A 192 3.78 6.99 3.96
C ARG A 192 3.98 8.24 4.82
N ASP A 193 3.42 8.29 6.01
CA ASP A 193 3.55 9.44 6.90
C ASP A 193 4.94 9.50 7.56
N GLU A 194 5.53 8.35 7.88
CA GLU A 194 6.95 8.26 8.29
C GLU A 194 7.91 8.74 7.17
N ILE A 195 7.70 8.29 5.94
CA ILE A 195 8.47 8.72 4.75
C ILE A 195 8.39 10.23 4.56
N LYS A 196 7.22 10.84 4.77
CA LYS A 196 7.08 12.31 4.67
C LYS A 196 7.94 13.04 5.70
N ALA A 197 8.09 12.50 6.90
CA ALA A 197 8.93 13.09 7.94
C ALA A 197 10.40 13.13 7.47
N VAL A 198 10.91 12.01 6.95
CA VAL A 198 12.28 11.93 6.44
C VAL A 198 12.47 12.75 5.15
N GLU A 199 11.46 12.82 4.28
CA GLU A 199 11.48 13.67 3.09
C GLU A 199 11.64 15.16 3.42
N ASN A 200 11.01 15.61 4.51
CA ASN A 200 11.13 16.98 4.96
C ASN A 200 12.54 17.27 5.48
N LEU A 201 13.13 16.34 6.25
CA LEU A 201 14.53 16.42 6.67
C LEU A 201 15.48 16.52 5.47
N ARG A 202 15.31 15.66 4.45
CA ARG A 202 16.10 15.76 3.21
C ARG A 202 15.99 17.13 2.55
N LYS A 203 14.78 17.67 2.40
CA LYS A 203 14.59 18.97 1.74
C LYS A 203 15.28 20.11 2.48
N ALA A 204 15.39 20.05 3.81
CA ALA A 204 16.19 21.01 4.56
C ALA A 204 17.69 20.82 4.30
N ALA A 205 18.16 19.57 4.28
CA ALA A 205 19.54 19.26 3.91
C ALA A 205 19.90 19.84 2.53
N ASP A 206 19.04 19.60 1.54
CA ASP A 206 19.23 20.11 0.18
C ASP A 206 19.32 21.64 0.18
N ARG A 207 18.48 22.35 0.95
CA ARG A 207 18.53 23.82 1.03
C ARG A 207 19.83 24.34 1.61
N LEU A 208 20.34 23.75 2.68
CA LEU A 208 21.62 24.15 3.26
C LEU A 208 22.77 24.02 2.26
N ALA A 209 22.80 22.90 1.53
CA ALA A 209 23.84 22.67 0.55
C ALA A 209 23.84 23.74 -0.56
N HIS A 210 22.66 24.24 -0.95
CA HIS A 210 22.55 25.29 -1.97
C HIS A 210 22.81 26.70 -1.40
N GLU A 211 22.36 27.00 -0.18
CA GLU A 211 22.60 28.30 0.48
C GLU A 211 24.09 28.49 0.83
N GLY A 212 24.79 27.44 1.27
CA GLY A 212 26.23 27.47 1.52
C GLY A 212 27.06 27.72 0.25
N GLN A 213 26.62 27.19 -0.89
CA GLN A 213 27.26 27.46 -2.19
C GLN A 213 27.06 28.90 -2.69
N HIS A 214 25.93 29.52 -2.35
CA HIS A 214 25.67 30.92 -2.69
C HIS A 214 26.54 31.88 -1.86
N GLN A 215 26.71 31.61 -0.56
CA GLN A 215 27.56 32.42 0.31
C GLN A 215 29.04 32.35 -0.09
N GLN A 216 29.56 31.17 -0.44
CA GLN A 216 30.96 31.02 -0.88
C GLN A 216 31.28 31.87 -2.12
N LYS A 217 30.37 31.92 -3.11
CA LYS A 217 30.53 32.72 -4.34
C LYS A 217 30.43 34.23 -4.12
N GLU A 218 29.80 34.68 -3.03
CA GLU A 218 29.73 36.11 -2.67
C GLU A 218 30.96 36.56 -1.88
N THR A 219 31.59 35.68 -1.08
CA THR A 219 32.87 35.95 -0.40
C THR A 219 34.11 35.89 -1.30
N GLU A 220 34.01 35.28 -2.48
CA GLU A 220 35.12 35.19 -3.46
C GLU A 220 35.10 36.34 -4.51
N ARG A 221 34.22 37.34 -4.35
CA ARG A 221 34.15 38.55 -5.19
C ARG A 221 34.59 39.79 -4.42
#